data_AF-A0A821F0G2-F1
#
_entry.id   AF-A0A821F0G2-F1
#
_cell.length_a   1.000
_cell.length_b   1.000
_cell.length_c   1.000
_cell.angle_alpha   90.00
_cell.angle_beta   90.00
_cell.angle_gamma   90.00
#
_symmetry.space_group_name_H-M   'P 1'
#
loop_
_entity.id
_entity.type
_entity.pdbx_description
1 polymer ?
#
loop_
_entity_poly.entity_id
_entity_poly.type
_entity_poly.pdbx_seq_one_letter_code
_entity_poly.pdbx_strand_id
1 'polypeptide(L)'
;MTLTELNIEGNGIGDDAIKYLAYALETNTTLTTLNLARNDISVEGAQSIANALENNTVRGNQLGNDSIELLSIALQYNNTLTTLHVGWNSIGVEGAQYLGNVLNNNSILVKLDLQSNEIYDDGIQYIADALRNNTTLKTLNLVRNNISDEGANYLINALENNTTLTNLHLALNHIADEGAQSLANLLENNKVRRIL
;
A
#
# COMPACT_ATOMS: atom_id res chain seq x y z
N MET A 1 23.97 6.78 -11.71
CA MET A 1 23.80 5.48 -11.03
C MET A 1 22.34 5.07 -11.19
N THR A 2 22.06 3.82 -11.57
CA THR A 2 20.79 3.36 -12.16
C THR A 2 20.07 2.32 -11.28
N LEU A 3 20.12 2.47 -9.96
CA LEU A 3 19.53 1.46 -9.06
C LEU A 3 18.00 1.50 -9.21
N THR A 4 17.43 0.44 -9.75
CA THR A 4 15.97 0.30 -9.99
C THR A 4 15.27 -0.63 -9.01
N GLU A 5 16.05 -1.38 -8.24
CA GLU A 5 15.57 -2.30 -7.22
C GLU A 5 16.44 -2.19 -5.97
N LEU A 6 15.80 -2.10 -4.82
CA LEU A 6 16.45 -2.09 -3.51
C LEU A 6 15.74 -3.12 -2.65
N ASN A 7 16.46 -4.18 -2.30
CA ASN A 7 15.98 -5.19 -1.37
C ASN A 7 16.83 -5.13 -0.11
N ILE A 8 16.19 -4.74 0.99
CA ILE A 8 16.77 -4.71 2.33
C ILE A 8 15.86 -5.46 3.31
N GLU A 9 15.20 -6.52 2.83
CA GLU A 9 14.41 -7.42 3.67
C GLU A 9 15.25 -8.04 4.79
N GLY A 10 14.68 -8.16 5.99
CA GLY A 10 15.29 -8.96 7.05
C GLY A 10 16.51 -8.32 7.73
N ASN A 11 16.65 -6.99 7.67
CA ASN A 11 17.85 -6.29 8.17
C ASN A 11 17.65 -5.61 9.54
N GLY A 12 16.49 -5.79 10.20
CA GLY A 12 16.20 -5.13 11.49
C GLY A 12 16.18 -3.61 11.38
N ILE A 13 15.75 -3.08 10.23
CA ILE A 13 15.67 -1.63 9.99
C ILE A 13 14.51 -1.08 10.81
N GLY A 14 14.82 -0.25 11.80
CA GLY A 14 13.82 0.45 12.61
C GLY A 14 13.35 1.79 12.00
N ASP A 15 12.40 2.43 12.67
CA ASP A 15 11.77 3.68 12.20
C ASP A 15 12.75 4.83 11.98
N ASP A 16 13.79 4.97 12.80
CA ASP A 16 14.77 6.03 12.61
C ASP A 16 15.58 5.82 11.32
N ALA A 17 15.96 4.57 11.04
CA ALA A 17 16.67 4.23 9.82
C ALA A 17 15.76 4.38 8.58
N ILE A 18 14.48 4.01 8.70
CA ILE A 18 13.55 4.08 7.58
C ILE A 18 13.16 5.52 7.23
N LYS A 19 13.19 6.46 8.17
CA LYS A 19 13.01 7.89 7.90
C LYS A 19 14.06 8.43 6.92
N TYR A 20 15.31 7.97 7.03
CA TYR A 20 16.36 8.35 6.06
C TYR A 20 16.10 7.75 4.68
N LEU A 21 15.62 6.50 4.63
CA LEU A 21 15.26 5.89 3.35
C LEU A 21 14.04 6.57 2.73
N ALA A 22 13.02 6.88 3.51
CA ALA A 22 11.86 7.65 3.10
C ALA A 22 12.31 8.98 2.46
N TYR A 23 13.16 9.75 3.15
CA TYR A 23 13.74 10.97 2.59
C TYR A 23 14.49 10.74 1.27
N ALA A 24 15.28 9.66 1.17
CA ALA A 24 15.98 9.32 -0.06
C ALA A 24 15.02 8.94 -1.20
N LEU A 25 13.89 8.28 -0.88
CA LEU A 25 12.86 7.93 -1.83
C LEU A 25 12.24 9.20 -2.42
N GLU A 26 11.96 10.26 -1.67
CA GLU A 26 11.36 11.50 -2.22
C GLU A 26 12.06 12.04 -3.48
N THR A 27 13.37 11.83 -3.60
CA THR A 27 14.16 12.31 -4.75
C THR A 27 14.55 11.20 -5.73
N ASN A 28 14.13 9.97 -5.45
CA ASN A 28 14.53 8.80 -6.22
C ASN A 28 13.65 8.62 -7.46
N THR A 29 14.25 8.87 -8.63
CA THR A 29 13.55 8.73 -9.91
C THR A 29 13.89 7.43 -10.66
N THR A 30 14.64 6.52 -10.04
CA THR A 30 15.10 5.29 -10.71
C THR A 30 14.53 4.04 -10.08
N LEU A 31 14.20 4.06 -8.79
CA LEU A 31 13.74 2.92 -8.04
C LEU A 31 12.30 2.59 -8.41
N THR A 32 12.13 1.38 -8.91
CA THR A 32 10.84 0.83 -9.35
C THR A 32 10.33 -0.25 -8.40
N THR A 33 11.24 -0.87 -7.65
CA THR A 33 10.97 -1.94 -6.70
C THR A 33 11.70 -1.68 -5.39
N LEU A 34 10.95 -1.71 -4.29
CA LEU A 34 11.48 -1.57 -2.94
C LEU A 34 10.98 -2.72 -2.06
N ASN A 35 11.91 -3.49 -1.50
CA ASN A 35 11.60 -4.54 -0.52
C ASN A 35 12.16 -4.18 0.85
N LEU A 36 11.24 -3.93 1.77
CA LEU A 36 11.44 -3.58 3.18
C LEU A 36 10.88 -4.67 4.09
N ALA A 37 10.53 -5.83 3.56
CA ALA A 37 9.86 -6.84 4.36
C ALA A 37 10.72 -7.30 5.56
N ARG A 38 10.08 -7.80 6.62
CA ARG A 38 10.77 -8.38 7.80
C ARG A 38 11.78 -7.42 8.42
N ASN A 39 11.41 -6.17 8.59
CA ASN A 39 12.18 -5.19 9.34
C ASN A 39 11.40 -4.76 10.60
N ASP A 40 12.03 -3.94 11.44
CA ASP A 40 11.43 -3.44 12.68
C ASP A 40 10.75 -2.09 12.44
N ILE A 41 10.12 -1.95 11.27
CA ILE A 41 9.35 -0.76 10.90
C ILE A 41 8.03 -0.84 11.68
N SER A 42 7.64 0.24 12.34
CA SER A 42 6.35 0.36 13.02
C SER A 42 5.39 1.22 12.21
N VAL A 43 4.25 1.57 12.81
CA VAL A 43 3.31 2.55 12.26
C VAL A 43 3.97 3.87 11.88
N GLU A 44 4.95 4.37 12.66
CA GLU A 44 5.64 5.64 12.39
C GLU A 44 6.56 5.54 11.17
N GLY A 45 7.25 4.41 11.03
CA GLY A 45 8.10 4.15 9.88
C GLY A 45 7.29 3.91 8.61
N ALA A 46 6.17 3.20 8.72
CA ALA A 46 5.20 3.04 7.63
C ALA A 46 4.65 4.39 7.18
N GLN A 47 4.34 5.29 8.13
CA GLN A 47 3.93 6.66 7.82
C GLN A 47 5.01 7.41 7.04
N SER A 48 6.27 7.24 7.45
CA SER A 48 7.40 7.90 6.78
C SER A 48 7.53 7.42 5.34
N ILE A 49 7.41 6.12 5.09
CA ILE A 49 7.41 5.56 3.72
C ILE A 49 6.20 6.04 2.93
N ALA A 50 5.00 6.01 3.51
CA ALA A 50 3.77 6.46 2.87
C ALA A 50 3.90 7.91 2.38
N ASN A 51 4.35 8.81 3.26
CA ASN A 51 4.65 10.21 2.92
C ASN A 51 5.67 10.32 1.78
N ALA A 52 6.75 9.52 1.81
CA ALA A 52 7.76 9.58 0.76
C ALA A 52 7.27 9.06 -0.60
N LEU A 53 6.36 8.08 -0.61
CA LEU A 53 5.71 7.56 -1.82
C LEU A 53 4.62 8.49 -2.37
N GLU A 54 4.28 9.54 -1.64
CA GLU A 54 3.58 10.69 -2.20
C GLU A 54 4.53 11.62 -2.98
N ASN A 55 5.86 11.57 -2.75
CA ASN A 55 6.84 12.63 -3.13
C ASN A 55 7.88 12.35 -4.29
N ASN A 56 7.95 11.19 -4.98
CA ASN A 56 9.01 10.81 -5.98
C ASN A 56 8.89 11.34 -7.46
N THR A 57 8.89 12.64 -7.73
CA THR A 57 9.06 13.18 -9.11
C THR A 57 9.73 14.54 -9.15
N VAL A 58 10.15 15.19 -8.05
CA VAL A 58 11.14 16.28 -8.19
C VAL A 58 12.16 16.27 -7.06
N ARG A 59 13.34 15.79 -7.42
CA ARG A 59 14.60 15.92 -6.68
C ARG A 59 14.85 17.32 -6.13
N GLY A 60 15.25 17.39 -4.85
CA GLY A 60 16.38 18.23 -4.44
C GLY A 60 16.16 19.18 -3.26
N ASN A 61 16.37 18.65 -2.04
CA ASN A 61 17.00 19.29 -0.87
C ASN A 61 16.63 20.77 -0.54
N GLN A 62 15.86 21.01 0.52
CA GLN A 62 16.37 21.44 1.85
C GLN A 62 15.23 21.73 2.85
N LEU A 63 15.50 21.36 4.10
CA LEU A 63 14.63 21.38 5.28
C LEU A 63 14.24 22.80 5.73
N GLY A 64 12.97 23.03 6.08
CA GLY A 64 12.53 24.18 6.89
C GLY A 64 11.05 24.57 6.83
N ASN A 65 10.31 24.32 7.92
CA ASN A 65 9.20 25.07 8.55
C ASN A 65 8.09 25.85 7.80
N ASP A 66 7.70 25.59 6.55
CA ASP A 66 6.45 26.16 5.98
C ASP A 66 5.51 25.14 5.30
N SER A 67 4.42 24.79 6.00
CA SER A 67 3.62 23.56 5.79
C SER A 67 2.50 23.62 4.74
N ILE A 68 2.34 24.71 3.97
CA ILE A 68 1.27 24.83 2.94
C ILE A 68 1.81 24.92 1.51
N GLU A 69 3.06 25.40 1.34
CA GLU A 69 3.78 25.35 0.07
C GLU A 69 4.32 23.92 -0.20
N LEU A 70 4.76 23.20 0.84
CA LEU A 70 5.16 21.79 0.78
C LEU A 70 4.04 20.86 0.32
N LEU A 71 2.80 21.10 0.78
CA LEU A 71 1.60 20.35 0.37
C LEU A 71 1.25 20.58 -1.11
N SER A 72 1.44 21.82 -1.59
CA SER A 72 1.08 22.21 -2.97
C SER A 72 2.10 21.70 -4.01
N ILE A 73 3.33 21.43 -3.58
CA ILE A 73 4.43 20.95 -4.43
C ILE A 73 4.55 19.41 -4.37
N ALA A 74 4.31 18.79 -3.20
CA ALA A 74 4.29 17.33 -3.01
C ALA A 74 3.33 16.61 -3.97
N LEU A 75 2.13 17.18 -4.16
CA LEU A 75 1.03 16.56 -4.90
C LEU A 75 1.19 16.47 -6.42
N GLN A 76 2.17 17.14 -7.01
CA GLN A 76 2.28 17.24 -8.47
C GLN A 76 3.21 16.16 -9.08
N TYR A 77 3.88 15.35 -8.25
CA TYR A 77 5.13 14.72 -8.62
C TYR A 77 5.51 13.43 -7.82
N ASN A 78 4.84 12.27 -7.91
CA ASN A 78 5.49 10.94 -7.70
C ASN A 78 5.16 10.02 -8.87
N ASN A 79 6.14 9.40 -9.56
CA ASN A 79 5.87 8.69 -10.83
C ASN A 79 6.65 7.38 -11.09
N THR A 80 7.42 6.83 -10.16
CA THR A 80 8.40 5.75 -10.48
C THR A 80 8.20 4.43 -9.76
N LEU A 81 7.76 4.43 -8.50
CA LEU A 81 7.66 3.18 -7.74
C LEU A 81 6.41 2.40 -8.17
N THR A 82 6.64 1.21 -8.73
CA THR A 82 5.56 0.32 -9.20
C THR A 82 5.34 -0.87 -8.28
N THR A 83 6.33 -1.23 -7.46
CA THR A 83 6.28 -2.37 -6.55
C THR A 83 6.82 -2.00 -5.17
N LEU A 84 6.01 -2.23 -4.14
CA LEU A 84 6.37 -2.03 -2.73
C LEU A 84 6.13 -3.31 -1.93
N HIS A 85 7.16 -3.83 -1.27
CA HIS A 85 7.04 -4.88 -0.28
C HIS A 85 7.34 -4.35 1.11
N VAL A 86 6.33 -4.34 1.97
CA VAL A 86 6.42 -3.89 3.37
C VAL A 86 5.81 -4.93 4.31
N GLY A 87 5.79 -6.21 3.92
CA GLY A 87 5.30 -7.28 4.80
C GLY A 87 6.14 -7.48 6.06
N TRP A 88 5.55 -7.95 7.15
CA TRP A 88 6.25 -8.24 8.42
C TRP A 88 6.92 -7.01 9.03
N ASN A 89 6.17 -5.91 9.13
CA ASN A 89 6.60 -4.58 9.61
C ASN A 89 5.52 -3.94 10.50
N SER A 90 4.78 -4.73 11.27
CA SER A 90 3.86 -4.26 12.33
C SER A 90 3.10 -2.95 12.02
N ILE A 91 2.60 -2.81 10.79
CA ILE A 91 2.08 -1.53 10.27
C ILE A 91 0.84 -1.09 11.05
N GLY A 92 0.01 -2.06 11.45
CA GLY A 92 -1.19 -1.81 12.23
C GLY A 92 -2.29 -1.10 11.43
N VAL A 93 -3.35 -0.76 12.16
CA VAL A 93 -4.54 -0.07 11.63
C VAL A 93 -4.19 1.33 11.10
N GLU A 94 -3.47 2.12 11.90
CA GLU A 94 -3.14 3.51 11.56
C GLU A 94 -2.17 3.59 10.36
N GLY A 95 -1.22 2.66 10.24
CA GLY A 95 -0.34 2.60 9.07
C GLY A 95 -1.11 2.22 7.79
N ALA A 96 -2.12 1.36 7.92
CA ALA A 96 -3.03 1.04 6.82
C ALA A 96 -3.91 2.22 6.41
N GLN A 97 -4.33 3.07 7.36
CA GLN A 97 -5.02 4.33 7.05
C GLN A 97 -4.18 5.22 6.14
N TYR A 98 -2.92 5.40 6.48
CA TYR A 98 -2.01 6.23 5.70
C TYR A 98 -1.72 5.65 4.32
N LEU A 99 -1.49 4.34 4.23
CA LEU A 99 -1.35 3.65 2.94
C LEU A 99 -2.62 3.77 2.09
N GLY A 100 -3.80 3.71 2.70
CA GLY A 100 -5.07 3.97 2.02
C GLY A 100 -5.11 5.36 1.40
N ASN A 101 -4.74 6.39 2.15
CA ASN A 101 -4.67 7.77 1.64
C ASN A 101 -3.72 7.90 0.44
N VAL A 102 -2.55 7.24 0.49
CA VAL A 102 -1.60 7.21 -0.63
C VAL A 102 -2.20 6.50 -1.85
N LEU A 103 -2.80 5.32 -1.65
CA LEU A 103 -3.40 4.53 -2.73
C LEU A 103 -4.54 5.28 -3.45
N ASN A 104 -5.26 6.16 -2.75
CA ASN A 104 -6.38 6.90 -3.35
C ASN A 104 -5.91 7.88 -4.46
N ASN A 105 -4.70 8.41 -4.35
CA ASN A 105 -4.13 9.38 -5.31
C ASN A 105 -2.97 8.81 -6.13
N ASN A 106 -2.38 7.69 -5.71
CA ASN A 106 -1.28 7.07 -6.41
C ASN A 106 -1.75 6.40 -7.71
N SER A 107 -1.16 6.82 -8.83
CA SER A 107 -1.48 6.33 -10.17
C SER A 107 -0.33 5.56 -10.83
N ILE A 108 0.59 4.99 -10.03
CA ILE A 108 1.78 4.28 -10.54
C ILE A 108 1.97 2.91 -9.89
N LEU A 109 1.69 2.79 -8.60
CA LEU A 109 1.88 1.56 -7.84
C LEU A 109 0.99 0.48 -8.44
N VAL A 110 1.64 -0.60 -8.87
CA VAL A 110 1.02 -1.77 -9.51
C VAL A 110 0.94 -2.93 -8.53
N LYS A 111 1.89 -3.04 -7.60
CA LYS A 111 1.99 -4.13 -6.64
C LYS A 111 2.28 -3.60 -5.24
N LEU A 112 1.46 -4.03 -4.29
CA LEU A 112 1.63 -3.74 -2.87
C LEU A 112 1.57 -5.03 -2.07
N ASP A 113 2.62 -5.28 -1.28
CA ASP A 113 2.69 -6.41 -0.37
C ASP A 113 2.69 -5.95 1.09
N LEU A 114 1.61 -6.28 1.78
CA LEU A 114 1.33 -5.96 3.17
C LEU A 114 1.23 -7.22 4.04
N GLN A 115 1.82 -8.35 3.62
CA GLN A 115 1.72 -9.60 4.37
C GLN A 115 2.14 -9.42 5.85
N SER A 116 1.40 -10.00 6.79
CA SER A 116 1.79 -10.07 8.21
C SER A 116 2.05 -8.71 8.86
N ASN A 117 1.09 -7.79 8.79
CA ASN A 117 1.22 -6.44 9.29
C ASN A 117 0.17 -6.05 10.33
N GLU A 118 -0.63 -7.01 10.82
CA GLU A 118 -1.63 -6.78 11.86
C GLU A 118 -2.58 -5.61 11.51
N ILE A 119 -3.06 -5.60 10.26
CA ILE A 119 -3.90 -4.51 9.74
C ILE A 119 -5.32 -4.56 10.34
N TYR A 120 -5.86 -5.76 10.61
CA TYR A 120 -7.23 -5.98 11.10
C TYR A 120 -8.32 -5.39 10.19
N ASP A 121 -9.58 -5.52 10.60
CA ASP A 121 -10.75 -5.06 9.83
C ASP A 121 -10.80 -3.52 9.72
N ASP A 122 -10.49 -2.82 10.82
CA ASP A 122 -10.44 -1.35 10.84
C ASP A 122 -9.39 -0.80 9.87
N GLY A 123 -8.21 -1.42 9.82
CA GLY A 123 -7.14 -0.99 8.92
C GLY A 123 -7.45 -1.29 7.47
N ILE A 124 -8.06 -2.46 7.18
CA ILE A 124 -8.36 -2.83 5.80
C ILE A 124 -9.48 -2.00 5.19
N GLN A 125 -10.38 -1.44 6.01
CA GLN A 125 -11.40 -0.50 5.55
C GLN A 125 -10.78 0.67 4.77
N TYR A 126 -9.67 1.25 5.27
CA TYR A 126 -9.00 2.36 4.59
C TYR A 126 -8.39 1.97 3.24
N ILE A 127 -7.79 0.78 3.17
CA ILE A 127 -7.25 0.24 1.91
C ILE A 127 -8.40 -0.05 0.93
N ALA A 128 -9.51 -0.60 1.41
CA ALA A 128 -10.69 -0.86 0.60
C ALA A 128 -11.31 0.44 0.05
N ASP A 129 -11.44 1.47 0.88
CA ASP A 129 -11.95 2.77 0.46
C ASP A 129 -11.07 3.38 -0.65
N ALA A 130 -9.75 3.25 -0.54
CA ALA A 130 -8.81 3.70 -1.56
C ALA A 130 -8.90 2.90 -2.87
N LEU A 131 -9.08 1.57 -2.77
CA LEU A 131 -9.23 0.70 -3.94
C LEU A 131 -10.42 1.08 -4.83
N ARG A 132 -11.49 1.68 -4.27
CA ARG A 132 -12.65 2.13 -5.07
C ARG A 132 -12.26 3.10 -6.18
N ASN A 133 -11.26 3.95 -5.92
CA ASN A 133 -10.82 4.98 -6.86
C ASN A 133 -9.45 4.67 -7.49
N ASN A 134 -8.66 3.76 -6.89
CA ASN A 134 -7.35 3.42 -7.43
C ASN A 134 -7.47 2.73 -8.80
N THR A 135 -6.77 3.27 -9.80
CA THR A 135 -6.85 2.78 -11.18
C THR A 135 -5.60 2.05 -11.66
N THR A 136 -4.62 1.76 -10.79
CA THR A 136 -3.31 1.23 -11.21
C THR A 136 -2.87 -0.03 -10.47
N LEU A 137 -3.30 -0.23 -9.23
CA LEU A 137 -2.92 -1.38 -8.43
C LEU A 137 -3.53 -2.64 -9.04
N LYS A 138 -2.67 -3.58 -9.41
CA LYS A 138 -3.04 -4.87 -10.00
C LYS A 138 -2.88 -6.02 -9.03
N THR A 139 -1.98 -5.90 -8.06
CA THR A 139 -1.67 -6.94 -7.06
C THR A 139 -1.66 -6.35 -5.66
N LEU A 140 -2.44 -6.96 -4.78
CA LEU A 140 -2.48 -6.65 -3.35
C LEU A 140 -2.31 -7.94 -2.54
N ASN A 141 -1.24 -8.01 -1.75
CA ASN A 141 -1.00 -9.12 -0.84
C ASN A 141 -1.32 -8.72 0.60
N LEU A 142 -2.32 -9.37 1.19
CA LEU A 142 -2.83 -9.16 2.54
C LEU A 142 -2.77 -10.42 3.39
N VAL A 143 -1.91 -11.37 3.02
CA VAL A 143 -1.77 -12.62 3.75
C VAL A 143 -1.44 -12.36 5.22
N ARG A 144 -2.10 -13.06 6.15
CA ARG A 144 -1.82 -12.99 7.59
C ARG A 144 -2.01 -11.61 8.24
N ASN A 145 -3.13 -10.94 7.98
CA ASN A 145 -3.43 -9.59 8.52
C ASN A 145 -4.59 -9.54 9.51
N ASN A 146 -5.04 -10.69 10.02
CA ASN A 146 -6.15 -10.80 10.96
C ASN A 146 -7.46 -10.19 10.42
N ILE A 147 -7.68 -10.28 9.10
CA ILE A 147 -8.91 -9.82 8.44
C ILE A 147 -10.00 -10.87 8.67
N SER A 148 -11.16 -10.46 9.18
CA SER A 148 -12.33 -11.31 9.37
C SER A 148 -13.28 -11.23 8.17
N ASP A 149 -14.47 -11.81 8.29
CA ASP A 149 -15.55 -11.67 7.31
C ASP A 149 -15.98 -10.20 7.12
N GLU A 150 -15.90 -9.38 8.16
CA GLU A 150 -16.21 -7.95 8.08
C GLU A 150 -15.21 -7.21 7.19
N GLY A 151 -13.91 -7.36 7.45
CA GLY A 151 -12.87 -6.75 6.63
C GLY A 151 -12.84 -7.28 5.20
N ALA A 152 -13.18 -8.56 5.00
CA ALA A 152 -13.36 -9.12 3.67
C ALA A 152 -14.52 -8.44 2.92
N ASN A 153 -15.64 -8.14 3.59
CA ASN A 153 -16.76 -7.41 3.01
C ASN A 153 -16.38 -5.98 2.60
N TYR A 154 -15.53 -5.27 3.36
CA TYR A 154 -15.01 -3.97 2.92
C TYR A 154 -14.27 -4.07 1.59
N LEU A 155 -13.35 -5.04 1.45
CA LEU A 155 -12.64 -5.28 0.20
C LEU A 155 -13.58 -5.64 -0.95
N ILE A 156 -14.55 -6.51 -0.71
CA ILE A 156 -15.51 -6.95 -1.74
C ILE A 156 -16.31 -5.77 -2.28
N ASN A 157 -16.85 -4.94 -1.39
CA ASN A 157 -17.58 -3.72 -1.76
C ASN A 157 -16.70 -2.75 -2.58
N ALA A 158 -15.39 -2.68 -2.29
CA ALA A 158 -14.47 -1.89 -3.09
C ALA A 158 -14.25 -2.45 -4.50
N LEU A 159 -14.11 -3.79 -4.58
CA LEU A 159 -13.87 -4.52 -5.82
C LEU A 159 -15.10 -4.60 -6.74
N GLU A 160 -16.29 -4.26 -6.24
CA GLU A 160 -17.46 -4.06 -7.08
C GLU A 160 -17.29 -2.88 -8.05
N ASN A 161 -16.38 -1.94 -7.81
CA ASN A 161 -16.16 -0.80 -8.72
C ASN A 161 -14.72 -0.71 -9.23
N ASN A 162 -13.77 -1.33 -8.52
CA ASN A 162 -12.40 -1.45 -9.00
C ASN A 162 -12.30 -2.43 -10.19
N THR A 163 -11.69 -1.98 -11.29
CA THR A 163 -11.52 -2.80 -12.51
C THR A 163 -10.06 -3.18 -12.80
N THR A 164 -9.14 -2.79 -11.92
CA THR A 164 -7.69 -2.82 -12.16
C THR A 164 -7.00 -3.88 -11.33
N LEU A 165 -7.49 -4.14 -10.12
CA LEU A 165 -6.99 -5.19 -9.25
C LEU A 165 -7.35 -6.56 -9.84
N THR A 166 -6.32 -7.36 -10.10
CA THR A 166 -6.45 -8.68 -10.74
C THR A 166 -5.92 -9.81 -9.87
N ASN A 167 -5.11 -9.49 -8.85
CA ASN A 167 -4.52 -10.44 -7.92
C ASN A 167 -4.71 -9.94 -6.49
N LEU A 168 -5.46 -10.70 -5.69
CA LEU A 168 -5.71 -10.42 -4.29
C LEU A 168 -5.36 -11.66 -3.47
N HIS A 169 -4.42 -11.53 -2.54
CA HIS A 169 -4.00 -12.64 -1.68
C HIS A 169 -4.49 -12.42 -0.26
N LEU A 170 -5.39 -13.30 0.20
CA LEU A 170 -6.02 -13.23 1.53
C LEU A 170 -5.73 -14.46 2.42
N ALA A 171 -4.76 -15.29 2.05
CA ALA A 171 -4.45 -16.49 2.83
C ALA A 171 -4.07 -16.17 4.30
N LEU A 172 -4.27 -17.14 5.20
CA LEU A 172 -3.92 -17.00 6.63
C LEU A 172 -4.61 -15.83 7.34
N ASN A 173 -5.80 -15.42 6.88
CA ASN A 173 -6.70 -14.51 7.60
C ASN A 173 -7.81 -15.29 8.32
N HIS A 174 -8.76 -14.57 8.94
CA HIS A 174 -9.91 -15.12 9.67
C HIS A 174 -11.20 -15.05 8.86
N ILE A 175 -11.10 -15.22 7.54
CA ILE A 175 -12.25 -15.28 6.63
C ILE A 175 -12.88 -16.67 6.76
N ALA A 176 -14.10 -16.72 7.27
CA ALA A 176 -14.89 -17.93 7.50
C ALA A 176 -15.98 -18.07 6.41
N ASP A 177 -17.04 -18.81 6.72
CA ASP A 177 -18.07 -19.18 5.74
C ASP A 177 -18.80 -17.96 5.14
N GLU A 178 -19.04 -16.91 5.93
CA GLU A 178 -19.72 -15.70 5.45
C GLU A 178 -18.85 -14.91 4.47
N GLY A 179 -17.58 -14.67 4.81
CA GLY A 179 -16.66 -13.98 3.91
C GLY A 179 -16.35 -14.81 2.65
N ALA A 180 -16.28 -16.13 2.77
CA ALA A 180 -16.17 -17.03 1.62
C ALA A 180 -17.39 -16.94 0.69
N GLN A 181 -18.60 -16.86 1.25
CA GLN A 181 -19.82 -16.64 0.48
C GLN A 181 -19.79 -15.29 -0.26
N SER A 182 -19.38 -14.21 0.41
CA SER A 182 -19.26 -12.89 -0.21
C SER A 182 -18.21 -12.90 -1.35
N LEU A 183 -17.07 -13.58 -1.16
CA LEU A 183 -16.05 -13.73 -2.21
C LEU A 183 -16.59 -14.53 -3.40
N ALA A 184 -17.39 -15.57 -3.17
CA ALA A 184 -18.03 -16.33 -4.25
C ALA A 184 -18.96 -15.43 -5.08
N ASN A 185 -19.80 -14.62 -4.42
CA ASN A 185 -20.69 -13.67 -5.08
C ASN A 185 -19.91 -12.64 -5.93
N LEU A 186 -18.79 -12.12 -5.42
CA LEU A 186 -17.90 -11.22 -6.17
C LEU A 186 -17.36 -11.87 -7.45
N LEU A 187 -16.97 -13.15 -7.39
CA LEU A 187 -16.46 -13.90 -8.54
C LEU A 187 -17.54 -14.17 -9.60
N GLU A 188 -18.77 -14.43 -9.17
CA GLU A 188 -19.92 -14.58 -10.07
C GLU A 188 -20.20 -13.27 -10.82
N ASN A 189 -20.23 -12.14 -10.10
CA ASN A 189 -20.46 -10.82 -10.68
C ASN A 189 -19.30 -10.38 -11.60
N ASN A 190 -18.06 -10.72 -11.27
CA ASN A 190 -16.89 -10.41 -12.12
C ASN A 190 -16.87 -11.18 -13.45
N LYS A 191 -17.43 -12.40 -13.51
CA LYS A 191 -17.58 -13.13 -14.78
C LYS A 191 -18.54 -12.40 -15.74
N VAL A 192 -19.60 -11.80 -15.22
CA VAL A 192 -20.58 -11.05 -16.04
C VAL A 192 -19.94 -9.79 -16.64
N ARG A 193 -19.03 -9.13 -15.93
CA ARG A 193 -18.35 -7.90 -16.40
C ARG A 193 -17.25 -8.11 -17.42
N ARG A 194 -16.65 -9.31 -17.51
CA ARG A 194 -15.63 -9.66 -18.52
C ARG A 194 -16.21 -10.10 -19.87
N ILE A 195 -17.54 -10.20 -20.00
CA ILE A 195 -18.25 -10.69 -21.20
C ILE A 195 -18.92 -9.55 -22.00
N LEU A 196 -18.70 -8.28 -21.62
CA LEU A 196 -19.11 -7.09 -22.38
C LEU A 196 -17.88 -6.35 -22.89
#